data_AF-A0A961CEP3-F1
#
_entry.id   AF-A0A961CEP3-F1
#
_cell.length_a   1.000
_cell.length_b   1.000
_cell.length_c   1.000
_cell.angle_alpha   90.00
_cell.angle_beta   90.00
_cell.angle_gamma   90.00
#
_symmetry.space_group_name_H-M   'P 1'
#
loop_
_entity.id
_entity.type
_entity.pdbx_description
1 polymer ?
#
loop_
_entity_poly.entity_id
_entity_poly.type
_entity_poly.pdbx_seq_one_letter_code
_entity_poly.pdbx_strand_id
1 'polypeptide(L)' 'GWIVEQSGPDVLLFNSDYPHVEGGRRPLERFEASLGDADETVRRKFYCDNFVDLMGRAGLGLAS' A
#
# COMPACT_ATOMS: atom_id res chain seq x y z
N GLY A 1 3.12 5.30 -11.15
CA GLY A 1 2.48 6.39 -10.38
C GLY A 1 3.51 7.25 -9.68
N TRP A 2 3.45 8.57 -9.86
CA TRP A 2 4.54 9.49 -9.51
C TRP A 2 5.08 9.28 -8.09
N ILE A 3 4.22 9.18 -7.08
CA ILE A 3 4.69 9.06 -5.69
C ILE A 3 5.33 7.70 -5.38
N VAL A 4 4.88 6.61 -6.02
CA VAL A 4 5.49 5.28 -5.90
C VAL A 4 6.88 5.27 -6.54
N GLU A 5 7.02 5.93 -7.69
CA GLU A 5 8.32 6.06 -8.39
C GLU A 5 9.33 6.88 -7.58
N GLN A 6 8.88 7.93 -6.87
CA GLN A 6 9.76 8.75 -6.03
C GLN A 6 10.09 8.10 -4.67
N SER A 7 9.16 7.33 -4.10
CA SER A 7 9.31 6.76 -2.75
C SER A 7 10.03 5.40 -2.77
N GLY A 8 10.04 4.72 -3.92
CA GLY A 8 10.49 3.33 -4.02
C GLY A 8 9.39 2.34 -3.61
N PRO A 9 9.53 1.07 -4.02
CA PRO A 9 8.43 0.10 -3.95
C PRO A 9 8.13 -0.43 -2.54
N ASP A 10 9.02 -0.22 -1.58
CA ASP A 10 8.93 -0.76 -0.21
C ASP A 10 8.32 0.23 0.80
N VAL A 11 7.97 1.46 0.36
CA VAL A 11 7.57 2.54 1.27
C VAL A 11 6.04 2.68 1.37
N LEU A 12 5.32 2.46 0.29
CA LEU A 12 3.87 2.74 0.21
C LEU A 12 3.05 1.45 0.28
N LEU A 13 1.88 1.52 0.91
CA LEU A 13 0.91 0.42 0.97
C LEU A 13 -0.52 0.92 0.73
N PHE A 14 -1.37 0.02 0.26
CA PHE A 14 -2.80 0.28 0.10
C PHE A 14 -3.50 0.40 1.45
N ASN A 15 -4.25 1.48 1.63
CA ASN A 15 -5.21 1.62 2.72
C ASN A 15 -6.51 2.23 2.16
N SER A 16 -7.63 1.52 2.35
CA SER A 16 -8.94 1.97 1.87
C SER A 16 -9.63 2.97 2.79
N ASP A 17 -9.20 3.04 4.06
CA ASP A 17 -9.84 3.78 5.15
C ASP A 17 -11.34 3.49 5.31
N TYR A 18 -11.80 2.29 4.93
CA TYR A 18 -13.18 1.88 5.10
C TYR A 18 -13.54 1.67 6.58
N PRO A 19 -14.72 2.11 7.07
CA PRO A 19 -15.85 2.73 6.35
C PRO A 19 -15.85 4.27 6.38
N HIS A 20 -14.72 4.91 6.70
CA HIS A 20 -14.65 6.36 6.84
C HIS A 20 -14.96 7.08 5.51
N VAL A 21 -15.53 8.28 5.63
CA VAL A 21 -15.96 9.08 4.47
C VAL A 21 -14.76 9.59 3.66
N GLU A 22 -13.64 9.78 4.35
CA GLU A 22 -12.34 10.22 3.83
C GLU A 22 -11.79 9.23 2.78
N GLY A 23 -11.99 7.91 2.97
CA GLY A 23 -11.62 6.87 2.01
C GLY A 23 -12.43 6.88 0.71
N GLY A 24 -13.62 7.50 0.75
CA GLY A 24 -14.52 7.63 -0.39
C GLY A 24 -15.08 6.30 -0.90
N ARG A 25 -15.76 6.33 -2.05
CA ARG A 25 -16.58 5.20 -2.53
C ARG A 25 -15.84 4.14 -3.35
N ARG A 26 -14.67 4.47 -3.91
CA ARG A 26 -13.96 3.65 -4.91
C ARG A 26 -12.43 3.69 -4.72
N PRO A 27 -11.91 3.35 -3.54
CA PRO A 27 -10.47 3.43 -3.27
C PRO A 27 -9.66 2.56 -4.22
N LEU A 28 -10.08 1.31 -4.48
CA LEU A 28 -9.36 0.40 -5.36
C LEU A 28 -9.18 0.96 -6.78
N GLU A 29 -10.25 1.45 -7.40
CA GLU A 29 -10.19 2.04 -8.75
C GLU A 29 -9.23 3.24 -8.83
N ARG A 30 -9.20 4.08 -7.78
CA ARG A 30 -8.29 5.25 -7.70
C ARG A 30 -6.83 4.82 -7.60
N PHE A 31 -6.54 3.80 -6.80
CA PHE A 31 -5.17 3.31 -6.64
C PHE A 31 -4.69 2.57 -7.90
N GLU A 32 -5.53 1.76 -8.55
CA GLU A 32 -5.20 1.16 -9.85
C GLU A 32 -4.86 2.21 -10.91
N ALA A 33 -5.67 3.27 -11.03
CA ALA A 33 -5.41 4.37 -11.94
C ALA A 33 -4.09 5.10 -11.62
N SER A 34 -3.73 5.20 -10.34
CA SER A 34 -2.49 5.84 -9.89
C SER A 34 -1.26 4.97 -10.13
N LEU A 35 -1.39 3.65 -10.01
CA LEU A 35 -0.28 2.72 -10.25
C LEU A 35 0.09 2.66 -11.73
N GLY A 36 -0.88 2.72 -12.64
CA GLY A 36 -0.64 2.70 -14.08
C GLY A 36 0.13 1.45 -14.51
N ASP A 37 1.17 1.61 -15.31
CA ASP A 37 2.00 0.49 -15.82
C ASP A 37 3.06 0.00 -14.82
N ALA A 38 2.87 0.24 -13.51
CA ALA A 38 3.76 -0.27 -12.49
C ALA A 38 3.89 -1.80 -12.58
N ASP A 39 5.14 -2.27 -12.46
CA ASP A 39 5.50 -3.69 -12.48
C ASP A 39 4.69 -4.50 -11.46
N GLU A 40 4.43 -5.77 -11.77
CA GLU A 40 3.67 -6.68 -10.90
C GLU A 40 4.30 -6.79 -9.50
N THR A 41 5.62 -6.73 -9.40
CA THR A 41 6.34 -6.74 -8.12
C THR A 41 5.99 -5.50 -7.28
N VAL A 42 5.88 -4.33 -7.90
CA VAL A 42 5.50 -3.07 -7.23
C VAL A 42 4.06 -3.16 -6.75
N ARG A 43 3.15 -3.68 -7.59
CA ARG A 43 1.74 -3.90 -7.22
C ARG A 43 1.62 -4.85 -6.04
N ARG A 44 2.37 -5.96 -6.05
CA ARG A 44 2.36 -6.95 -4.96
C ARG A 44 2.85 -6.37 -3.64
N LYS A 45 3.91 -5.56 -3.68
CA LYS A 45 4.41 -4.84 -2.50
C LYS A 45 3.37 -3.86 -1.95
N PHE A 46 2.78 -3.06 -2.83
CA PHE A 46 1.79 -2.06 -2.45
C PHE A 46 0.52 -2.68 -1.83
N TYR A 47 -0.01 -3.76 -2.40
CA TYR A 47 -1.26 -4.35 -1.92
C TYR A 47 -1.09 -5.37 -0.79
N CYS A 48 0.08 -6.01 -0.66
CA CYS A 48 0.29 -7.12 0.28
C CYS A 48 1.60 -7.02 1.06
N ASP A 49 2.75 -7.13 0.37
CA ASP A 49 4.01 -7.49 1.06
C ASP A 49 4.45 -6.41 2.05
N ASN A 50 4.23 -5.12 1.75
CA ASN A 50 4.59 -4.02 2.66
C ASN A 50 3.74 -4.01 3.94
N PHE A 51 2.47 -4.42 3.85
CA PHE A 51 1.62 -4.56 5.04
C PHE A 51 2.07 -5.75 5.90
N VAL A 52 2.40 -6.87 5.28
CA VAL A 52 2.92 -8.05 5.99
C VAL A 52 4.24 -7.72 6.68
N ASP A 53 5.15 -7.04 6.02
CA ASP A 53 6.43 -6.61 6.60
C ASP A 53 6.21 -5.64 7.77
N LEU A 54 5.33 -4.64 7.61
CA LEU A 54 4.97 -3.71 8.68
C LEU A 54 4.41 -4.45 9.91
N MET A 55 3.44 -5.33 9.71
CA MET A 55 2.80 -6.06 10.81
C MET A 55 3.73 -7.09 11.45
N GLY A 56 4.58 -7.76 10.65
CA GLY A 56 5.60 -8.68 11.15
C GLY A 56 6.63 -7.97 12.03
N ARG A 57 7.11 -6.80 11.60
CA ARG A 57 8.02 -5.96 12.41
C ARG A 57 7.34 -5.41 13.66
N ALA A 58 6.07 -4.99 13.57
CA ALA A 58 5.31 -4.53 14.73
C ALA A 58 5.13 -5.63 15.78
N GLY A 59 4.82 -6.86 15.36
CA GLY A 59 4.73 -8.02 16.26
C GLY A 59 6.05 -8.33 16.97
N LEU A 60 7.18 -8.21 16.27
CA LEU A 60 8.51 -8.36 16.87
C LEU A 60 8.81 -7.29 17.93
N GLY A 61 8.40 -6.04 17.71
CA GLY A 61 8.60 -4.95 18.67
C GLY A 61 7.70 -5.01 19.91
N LEU A 62 6.59 -5.75 19.87
CA LEU A 62 5.71 -5.98 21.03
C LEU A 62 6.17 -7.16 21.90
N ALA A 63 7.04 -8.02 21.37
CA ALA A 63 7.56 -9.20 22.06
C ALA A 63 8.90 -8.96 22.80
N SER A 64 9.47 -7.76 22.68
CA SER A 64 10.69 -7.30 23.33
C SER A 64 10.41 -6.41 24.54
#